data_AF-A0A2H0I7C6-F1
#
_entry.id   AF-A0A2H0I7C6-F1
#
_cell.length_a   1.000
_cell.length_b   1.000
_cell.length_c   1.000
_cell.angle_alpha   90.00
_cell.angle_beta   90.00
_cell.angle_gamma   90.00
#
_symmetry.space_group_name_H-M   'P 1'
#
loop_
_entity.id
_entity.type
_entity.pdbx_description
1 polymer ?
#
loop_
_entity_poly.entity_id
_entity_poly.type
_entity_poly.pdbx_seq_one_letter_code
_entity_poly.pdbx_strand_id
1 'polypeptide(L)'
;YFTTAEIIASFMLDSFFVLFFLGIGVYLYRYYYSMITFNKQQGYFYKGTPKMVNGFMDSNDSNVIPLSSIYAIQIIAERVSGKNSSFHSYEINLVLDGKKRVNVVDHGNLIAIEENSKKLSEYLGVPVWDISKDMERYI
;
A
#
# COMPACT_ATOMS: atom_id res chain seq x y z
N TYR A 1 25.90 -37.84 29.46
CA TYR A 1 26.82 -36.69 29.43
C TYR A 1 27.00 -36.31 27.98
N PHE A 2 26.65 -35.08 27.59
CA PHE A 2 26.93 -34.61 26.23
C PHE A 2 28.40 -34.24 26.11
N THR A 3 29.00 -34.54 24.97
CA THR A 3 30.36 -34.12 24.64
C THR A 3 30.40 -32.62 24.38
N THR A 4 31.58 -32.02 24.51
CA THR A 4 31.80 -30.61 24.16
C THR A 4 31.42 -30.32 22.70
N ALA A 5 31.66 -31.28 21.80
CA ALA A 5 31.29 -31.16 20.38
C ALA A 5 29.76 -31.12 20.18
N GLU A 6 28.99 -31.94 20.91
CA GLU A 6 27.53 -31.94 20.84
C GLU A 6 26.93 -30.62 21.33
N ILE A 7 27.50 -30.06 22.40
CA ILE A 7 27.09 -28.75 22.93
C ILE A 7 27.39 -27.64 21.91
N ILE A 8 28.57 -27.65 21.29
CA ILE A 8 28.93 -26.66 20.26
C ILE A 8 28.00 -26.80 19.05
N ALA A 9 27.72 -28.03 18.60
CA ALA A 9 26.83 -28.27 17.46
C ALA A 9 25.40 -27.78 17.73
N SER A 10 24.86 -27.99 18.93
CA SER A 10 23.53 -27.47 19.27
C SER A 10 23.49 -25.94 19.27
N PHE A 11 24.50 -25.27 19.86
CA PHE A 11 24.58 -23.81 19.82
C PHE A 11 24.70 -23.27 18.39
N MET A 12 25.47 -23.93 17.53
CA MET A 12 25.60 -23.55 16.12
C MET A 12 24.28 -23.70 15.37
N LEU A 13 23.55 -24.79 15.61
CA LEU A 13 22.25 -25.06 14.99
C LEU A 13 21.20 -24.03 15.43
N ASP A 14 21.09 -23.76 16.72
CA ASP A 14 20.14 -22.78 17.27
C ASP A 14 20.43 -21.37 16.72
N SER A 15 21.70 -20.99 16.67
CA SER A 15 22.14 -19.71 16.11
C SER A 15 21.80 -19.60 14.62
N PHE A 16 22.00 -20.68 13.86
CA PHE A 16 21.64 -20.73 12.45
C PHE A 16 20.13 -20.55 12.24
N PHE A 17 19.28 -21.23 13.03
CA PHE A 17 17.84 -21.09 12.95
C PHE A 17 17.37 -19.65 13.21
N VAL A 18 17.91 -19.00 14.25
CA VAL A 18 17.57 -17.60 14.56
C VAL A 18 17.96 -16.67 13.41
N LEU A 19 19.19 -16.81 12.89
CA LEU A 19 19.66 -15.96 11.78
C LEU A 19 18.90 -16.22 10.49
N PHE A 20 18.51 -17.47 10.22
CA PHE A 20 17.71 -17.83 9.05
C PHE A 20 16.34 -17.16 9.07
N PHE A 21 15.58 -17.30 10.17
CA PHE A 21 14.27 -16.66 10.29
C PHE A 21 14.36 -15.14 10.35
N LEU A 22 15.40 -14.58 10.97
CA LEU A 22 15.64 -13.14 10.95
C LEU A 22 15.91 -12.65 9.52
N GLY A 23 16.73 -13.37 8.75
CA GLY A 23 17.03 -13.04 7.35
C GLY A 23 15.79 -13.08 6.48
N ILE A 24 14.96 -14.13 6.61
CA ILE A 24 13.67 -14.22 5.92
C ILE A 24 12.75 -13.07 6.36
N GLY A 25 12.65 -12.80 7.67
CA GLY A 25 11.82 -11.71 8.20
C GLY A 25 12.20 -10.35 7.63
N VAL A 26 13.50 -10.03 7.58
CA VAL A 26 14.00 -8.80 6.97
C VAL A 26 13.72 -8.76 5.47
N TYR A 27 13.92 -9.87 4.76
CA TYR A 27 13.64 -9.97 3.33
C TYR A 27 12.14 -9.71 3.04
N LEU A 28 11.25 -10.40 3.74
CA LEU A 28 9.80 -10.23 3.59
C LEU A 28 9.37 -8.81 3.98
N TYR A 29 9.89 -8.26 5.09
CA TYR A 29 9.60 -6.89 5.49
C TYR A 29 9.96 -5.89 4.39
N ARG A 30 11.16 -6.00 3.79
CA ARG A 30 11.57 -5.13 2.69
C ARG A 30 10.73 -5.30 1.44
N TYR A 31 10.27 -6.52 1.16
CA TYR A 31 9.47 -6.82 -0.02
C TYR A 31 8.02 -6.31 0.11
N TYR A 32 7.41 -6.49 1.28
CA TYR A 32 6.00 -6.13 1.50
C TYR A 32 5.79 -4.72 2.01
N TYR A 33 6.81 -4.05 2.55
CA TYR A 33 6.68 -2.68 3.02
C TYR A 33 6.75 -1.70 1.84
N SER A 34 5.63 -1.56 1.13
CA SER A 34 5.46 -0.49 0.15
C SER A 34 4.93 0.76 0.85
N MET A 35 5.77 1.78 0.99
CA MET A 35 5.34 3.06 1.55
C MET A 35 4.47 3.80 0.53
N ILE A 36 3.29 4.28 0.96
CA ILE A 36 2.48 5.20 0.17
C ILE A 36 2.78 6.60 0.65
N THR A 37 3.19 7.50 -0.24
CA THR A 37 3.54 8.88 0.15
C THR A 37 2.95 9.90 -0.80
N PHE A 38 2.34 10.93 -0.22
CA PHE A 38 1.97 12.16 -0.90
C PHE A 38 2.94 13.25 -0.45
N ASN A 39 3.79 13.74 -1.34
CA ASN A 39 4.77 14.78 -1.05
C ASN A 39 4.38 16.08 -1.78
N LYS A 40 3.67 16.97 -1.09
CA LYS A 40 3.24 18.27 -1.63
C LYS A 40 4.41 19.24 -1.89
N GLN A 41 5.52 19.12 -1.15
CA GLN A 41 6.69 19.96 -1.37
C GLN A 41 7.39 19.64 -2.69
N GLN A 42 7.50 18.34 -3.02
CA GLN A 42 8.07 17.89 -4.29
C GLN A 42 7.03 17.80 -5.42
N GLY A 43 5.75 17.79 -5.09
CA GLY A 43 4.65 17.74 -6.06
C GLY A 43 4.35 16.34 -6.59
N TYR A 44 4.72 15.27 -5.86
CA TYR A 44 4.54 13.89 -6.31
C TYR A 44 3.81 12.99 -5.31
N PHE A 45 3.07 12.03 -5.83
CA PHE A 45 2.64 10.82 -5.16
C PHE A 45 3.52 9.65 -5.64
N TYR A 46 3.82 8.72 -4.75
CA TYR A 46 4.43 7.45 -5.14
C TYR A 46 4.08 6.31 -4.20
N LYS A 47 4.14 5.09 -4.73
CA LYS A 47 3.94 3.83 -4.01
C LYS A 47 5.22 3.01 -4.05
N GLY A 48 5.75 2.64 -2.88
CA GLY A 48 7.02 1.95 -2.74
C GLY A 48 8.22 2.90 -2.65
N THR A 49 9.37 2.44 -3.16
CA THR A 49 10.62 3.22 -3.17
C THR A 49 10.82 3.81 -4.56
N PRO A 50 10.64 5.14 -4.76
CA PRO A 50 10.80 5.76 -6.06
C PRO A 50 12.26 5.74 -6.47
N LYS A 51 12.53 5.59 -7.77
CA LYS A 51 13.88 5.76 -8.31
C LYS A 51 14.31 7.22 -8.16
N MET A 52 15.56 7.40 -7.73
CA MET A 52 16.18 8.71 -7.62
C MET A 52 17.24 8.88 -8.71
N VAL A 53 17.21 10.01 -9.42
CA VAL A 53 18.21 10.42 -10.40
C VAL A 53 18.72 11.80 -9.99
N ASN A 54 20.04 11.92 -9.75
CA ASN A 54 20.69 13.14 -9.27
C ASN A 54 20.05 13.74 -8.00
N GLY A 55 19.53 12.90 -7.11
CA GLY A 55 18.89 13.33 -5.85
C GLY A 55 17.43 13.78 -6.00
N PHE A 56 16.85 13.71 -7.20
CA PHE A 56 15.43 13.98 -7.47
C PHE A 56 14.71 12.70 -7.87
N MET A 57 13.39 12.66 -7.67
CA MET A 57 12.57 11.54 -8.16
C MET A 57 12.63 11.49 -9.68
N ASP A 58 12.83 10.29 -10.22
CA ASP A 58 12.78 10.06 -11.65
C ASP A 58 11.33 10.22 -12.14
N SER A 59 11.08 11.26 -12.95
CA SER A 59 9.76 11.53 -13.51
C SER A 59 9.31 10.46 -14.52
N ASN A 60 10.23 9.62 -15.01
CA ASN A 60 9.89 8.49 -15.89
C ASN A 60 9.55 7.21 -15.11
N ASP A 61 9.69 7.21 -13.78
CA ASP A 61 9.28 6.09 -12.95
C ASP A 61 7.75 5.98 -12.95
N SER A 62 7.23 4.84 -13.41
CA SER A 62 5.79 4.57 -13.44
C SER A 62 5.13 4.58 -12.05
N ASN A 63 5.92 4.47 -10.98
CA ASN A 63 5.44 4.54 -9.61
C ASN A 63 5.35 5.99 -9.09
N VAL A 64 5.82 6.97 -9.85
CA VAL A 64 5.82 8.39 -9.49
C VAL A 64 4.73 9.10 -10.30
N ILE A 65 3.85 9.81 -9.61
CA ILE A 65 2.69 10.48 -10.21
C ILE A 65 2.71 11.94 -9.79
N PRO A 66 2.70 12.90 -10.73
CA PRO A 66 2.56 14.31 -10.39
C PRO A 66 1.23 14.55 -9.66
N LEU A 67 1.26 15.23 -8.51
CA LEU A 67 0.04 15.55 -7.77
C LEU A 67 -0.92 16.41 -8.61
N SER A 68 -0.38 17.25 -9.49
CA SER A 68 -1.15 18.07 -10.42
C SER A 68 -1.92 17.27 -11.47
N SER A 69 -1.58 15.99 -11.67
CA SER A 69 -2.30 15.11 -12.61
C SER A 69 -3.49 14.39 -11.97
N ILE A 70 -3.69 14.57 -10.66
CA ILE A 70 -4.79 13.97 -9.91
C ILE A 70 -6.01 14.89 -10.02
N TYR A 71 -7.13 14.38 -10.53
CA TYR A 71 -8.37 15.13 -10.74
C TYR A 71 -9.39 14.94 -9.63
N ALA A 72 -9.41 13.76 -9.02
CA ALA A 72 -10.37 13.41 -7.98
C ALA A 72 -9.85 12.25 -7.15
N ILE A 73 -10.40 12.12 -5.94
CA ILE A 73 -10.32 10.92 -5.13
C ILE A 73 -11.58 10.11 -5.38
N GLN A 74 -11.47 8.87 -5.82
CA GLN A 74 -12.60 7.99 -6.06
C GLN A 74 -12.71 6.93 -4.95
N ILE A 75 -13.94 6.69 -4.50
CA ILE A 75 -14.29 5.59 -3.60
C ILE A 75 -15.07 4.53 -4.38
N ILE A 76 -14.64 3.28 -4.27
CA ILE A 76 -15.28 2.11 -4.90
C ILE A 76 -15.66 1.11 -3.81
N ALA A 77 -16.80 0.44 -3.96
CA ALA A 77 -17.15 -0.75 -3.19
C ALA A 77 -16.92 -1.99 -4.04
N GLU A 78 -16.37 -3.04 -3.43
CA GLU A 78 -16.25 -4.37 -3.99
C GLU A 78 -16.88 -5.37 -3.03
N ARG A 79 -17.53 -6.40 -3.59
CA ARG A 79 -18.02 -7.54 -2.81
C ARG A 79 -17.06 -8.70 -2.95
N VAL A 80 -16.29 -8.95 -1.90
CA VAL A 80 -15.39 -10.10 -1.83
C VAL A 80 -16.19 -11.30 -1.36
N SER A 81 -16.28 -12.33 -2.21
CA SER A 81 -17.00 -13.57 -1.90
C SER A 81 -16.05 -14.76 -1.91
N GLY A 82 -16.04 -15.50 -0.81
CA GLY A 82 -15.31 -16.76 -0.64
C GLY A 82 -16.24 -17.94 -0.39
N LYS A 83 -15.65 -19.12 -0.18
CA LYS A 83 -16.41 -20.38 -0.01
C LYS A 83 -17.40 -20.35 1.16
N ASN A 84 -17.08 -19.64 2.25
CA ASN A 84 -17.84 -19.65 3.50
C ASN A 84 -18.29 -18.25 3.97
N SER A 85 -17.92 -17.18 3.29
CA SER A 85 -18.24 -15.81 3.70
C SER A 85 -18.19 -14.85 2.53
N SER A 86 -18.96 -13.76 2.63
CA SER A 86 -18.83 -12.59 1.78
C SER A 86 -18.74 -11.34 2.64
N PHE A 87 -17.92 -10.39 2.24
CA PHE A 87 -17.81 -9.09 2.89
C PHE A 87 -17.61 -7.99 1.86
N HIS A 88 -17.88 -6.75 2.26
CA HIS A 88 -17.61 -5.57 1.43
C HIS A 88 -16.20 -5.04 1.73
N SER A 89 -15.42 -4.80 0.68
CA SER A 89 -14.21 -4.01 0.69
C SER A 89 -14.49 -2.67 0.04
N TYR A 90 -13.78 -1.64 0.48
CA TYR A 90 -13.87 -0.30 -0.09
C TYR A 90 -12.46 0.17 -0.43
N GLU A 91 -12.32 0.77 -1.61
CA GLU A 91 -11.04 1.21 -2.15
C GLU A 91 -11.01 2.73 -2.26
N ILE A 92 -9.84 3.33 -1.97
CA ILE A 92 -9.50 4.71 -2.33
C ILE A 92 -8.60 4.67 -3.56
N ASN A 93 -9.03 5.38 -4.61
CA ASN A 93 -8.32 5.47 -5.88
C ASN A 93 -8.03 6.94 -6.23
N LEU A 94 -6.85 7.21 -6.79
CA LEU A 94 -6.56 8.48 -7.46
C LEU A 94 -7.08 8.41 -8.90
N VAL A 95 -7.91 9.35 -9.29
CA VAL A 95 -8.31 9.52 -10.69
C VAL A 95 -7.32 10.44 -11.37
N LEU A 96 -6.66 9.93 -12.40
CA LEU A 96 -5.67 10.67 -13.18
C LEU A 96 -6.27 11.18 -14.49
N ASP A 97 -5.53 12.08 -15.14
CA ASP A 97 -5.80 12.48 -16.51
C ASP A 97 -5.91 11.27 -17.46
N GLY A 98 -6.83 11.32 -18.41
CA GLY A 98 -6.99 10.27 -19.41
C GLY A 98 -7.64 8.97 -18.90
N LYS A 99 -8.52 9.05 -17.88
CA LYS A 99 -9.34 7.94 -17.34
C LYS A 99 -8.54 6.81 -16.67
N LYS A 100 -7.29 7.06 -16.27
CA LYS A 100 -6.50 6.10 -15.48
C LYS A 100 -6.83 6.24 -13.99
N ARG A 101 -6.66 5.14 -13.26
CA ARG A 101 -6.85 5.10 -11.80
C ARG A 101 -5.67 4.43 -11.14
N VAL A 102 -5.31 4.90 -9.94
CA VAL A 102 -4.25 4.31 -9.14
C VAL A 102 -4.77 4.05 -7.74
N ASN A 103 -4.72 2.77 -7.34
CA ASN A 103 -5.12 2.33 -6.02
C ASN A 103 -4.18 2.85 -4.94
N VAL A 104 -4.77 3.50 -3.94
CA VAL A 104 -4.07 4.01 -2.75
C VAL A 104 -4.17 2.96 -1.64
N VAL A 105 -5.38 2.64 -1.19
CA VAL A 105 -5.61 1.75 -0.05
C VAL A 105 -7.00 1.12 -0.13
N ASP A 106 -7.10 -0.10 0.39
CA ASP A 106 -8.35 -0.85 0.52
C ASP A 106 -8.62 -1.16 1.98
N HIS A 107 -9.87 -1.07 2.41
CA HIS A 107 -10.28 -1.38 3.78
C HIS A 107 -11.75 -1.85 3.83
N GLY A 108 -12.07 -2.76 4.75
CA GLY A 108 -13.45 -3.21 4.97
C GLY A 108 -14.34 -2.24 5.79
N ASN A 109 -13.87 -1.02 6.07
CA ASN A 109 -14.59 -0.06 6.91
C ASN A 109 -14.87 1.20 6.10
N LEU A 110 -16.11 1.36 5.67
CA LEU A 110 -16.55 2.48 4.83
C LEU A 110 -16.34 3.83 5.53
N ILE A 111 -16.65 3.94 6.82
CA ILE A 111 -16.51 5.20 7.57
C ILE A 111 -15.05 5.67 7.55
N ALA A 112 -14.11 4.74 7.81
CA ALA A 112 -12.69 5.05 7.77
C ALA A 112 -12.24 5.49 6.36
N ILE A 113 -12.79 4.86 5.31
CA ILE A 113 -12.50 5.19 3.91
C ILE A 113 -13.07 6.56 3.52
N GLU A 114 -14.29 6.88 3.93
CA GLU A 114 -14.90 8.19 3.71
C GLU A 114 -14.11 9.31 4.43
N GLU A 115 -13.73 9.09 5.70
CA GLU A 115 -12.93 10.04 6.47
C GLU A 115 -11.55 10.27 5.86
N ASN A 116 -10.85 9.20 5.48
CA ASN A 116 -9.54 9.28 4.86
C ASN A 116 -9.63 9.96 3.48
N SER A 117 -10.68 9.67 2.70
CA SER A 117 -10.90 10.30 1.40
C SER A 117 -11.14 11.80 1.51
N LYS A 118 -11.92 12.24 2.52
CA LYS A 118 -12.14 13.67 2.80
C LYS A 118 -10.83 14.37 3.16
N LYS A 119 -10.04 13.81 4.09
CA LYS A 119 -8.73 14.36 4.45
C LYS A 119 -7.79 14.46 3.25
N LEU A 120 -7.77 13.43 2.41
CA LEU A 120 -6.92 13.41 1.22
C LEU A 120 -7.39 14.43 0.17
N SER A 121 -8.70 14.56 -0.02
CA SER A 121 -9.33 15.58 -0.86
C SER A 121 -8.96 16.99 -0.41
N GLU A 122 -9.07 17.29 0.89
CA GLU A 122 -8.65 18.58 1.45
C GLU A 122 -7.15 18.83 1.26
N TYR A 123 -6.33 17.81 1.49
CA TYR A 123 -4.88 17.92 1.34
C TYR A 123 -4.45 18.24 -0.10
N LEU A 124 -5.07 17.58 -1.08
CA LEU A 124 -4.76 17.73 -2.51
C LEU A 124 -5.54 18.86 -3.19
N GLY A 125 -6.66 19.29 -2.63
CA GLY A 125 -7.54 20.29 -3.23
C GLY A 125 -8.35 19.76 -4.41
N VAL A 126 -8.72 18.48 -4.41
CA VAL A 126 -9.47 17.80 -5.49
C VAL A 126 -10.74 17.16 -4.92
N PRO A 127 -11.84 17.06 -5.69
CA PRO A 127 -13.10 16.52 -5.18
C PRO A 127 -13.05 15.02 -4.86
N VAL A 128 -13.98 14.56 -4.02
CA VAL A 128 -14.27 13.13 -3.81
C VAL A 128 -15.42 12.70 -4.72
N TRP A 129 -15.23 11.59 -5.43
CA TRP A 129 -16.23 10.87 -6.21
C TRP A 129 -16.56 9.56 -5.50
N ASP A 130 -17.63 9.60 -4.72
CA ASP A 130 -18.08 8.43 -3.98
C ASP A 130 -19.09 7.63 -4.83
N ILE A 131 -18.61 6.53 -5.41
CA ILE A 131 -19.42 5.64 -6.25
C ILE A 131 -19.77 4.35 -5.50
N SER A 132 -19.25 4.19 -4.27
CA SER A 132 -19.53 3.01 -3.44
C SER A 132 -21.03 2.85 -3.18
N LYS A 133 -21.71 3.97 -2.89
CA LYS A 133 -23.16 4.07 -2.66
C LYS A 133 -24.01 3.67 -3.88
N ASP A 134 -23.49 3.88 -5.08
CA ASP A 134 -24.18 3.46 -6.30
C ASP A 134 -23.93 1.98 -6.55
N MET A 135 -22.71 1.49 -6.31
CA MET A 135 -22.32 0.09 -6.51
C MET A 135 -22.97 -0.86 -5.50
N GLU A 136 -23.16 -0.47 -4.24
CA GLU A 136 -23.89 -1.25 -3.23
C GLU A 136 -25.30 -1.66 -3.67
N ARG A 137 -25.91 -0.94 -4.63
CA ARG A 137 -27.22 -1.31 -5.18
C ARG A 137 -27.15 -2.46 -6.18
N TYR A 138 -25.95 -2.82 -6.64
CA TYR A 138 -25.72 -3.78 -7.72
C TYR A 138 -24.85 -4.99 -7.30
N ILE A 139 -24.30 -5.01 -6.08
CA ILE A 139 -23.45 -6.08 -5.53
C ILE A 139 -24.04 -6.70 -4.27
#